data_AF-A0A5N5LGN8-F1
#
_entry.id   AF-A0A5N5LGN8-F1
#
_cell.length_a   1.000
_cell.length_b   1.000
_cell.length_c   1.000
_cell.angle_alpha   90.00
_cell.angle_beta   90.00
_cell.angle_gamma   90.00
#
_symmetry.space_group_name_H-M   'P 1'
#
loop_
_entity.id
_entity.type
_entity.pdbx_description
1 polymer ?
#
loop_
_entity_poly.entity_id
_entity_poly.type
_entity_poly.pdbx_seq_one_letter_code
_entity_poly.pdbx_strand_id
1 'polypeptide(L)'
;METGKVVAEAEELPKAIVRRVVKDTLSRCSPEDSDINIHKDALLAFSESARIFIHYLTATANDICKESKRQTMNAGDVFKALEDIEFPEFVGPLKVSLNEFKRKNGGKKEGSSPNKEVQKKRKTGGKSTPKKGDTGEK
;
A
#
# COMPACT_ATOMS: atom_id res chain seq x y z
N MET A 1 22.70 -32.14 16.40
CA MET A 1 21.67 -31.65 15.47
C MET A 1 21.04 -30.45 16.13
N GLU A 2 21.48 -29.26 15.75
CA GLU A 2 21.06 -28.00 16.35
C GLU A 2 19.83 -27.53 15.58
N THR A 3 18.62 -27.78 16.11
CA THR A 3 17.41 -27.18 15.57
C THR A 3 17.45 -25.69 15.95
N GLY A 4 17.76 -24.86 14.96
CA GLY A 4 17.89 -23.41 15.09
C GLY A 4 16.63 -22.77 15.67
N LYS A 5 16.65 -22.59 16.99
CA LYS A 5 15.75 -21.69 17.71
C LYS A 5 16.41 -20.32 17.74
N VAL A 6 16.44 -19.64 16.60
CA VAL A 6 16.89 -18.25 16.52
C VAL A 6 16.03 -17.53 15.49
N VAL A 7 15.42 -16.41 15.90
CA VAL A 7 14.58 -15.43 15.15
C VAL A 7 13.04 -15.51 15.35
N ALA A 8 12.44 -16.59 15.86
CA ALA A 8 10.97 -16.73 15.78
C ALA A 8 10.11 -15.85 16.74
N GLU A 9 10.63 -15.39 17.89
CA GLU A 9 9.76 -14.80 18.93
C GLU A 9 9.29 -13.36 18.60
N ALA A 10 10.07 -12.60 17.83
CA ALA A 10 9.72 -11.21 17.46
C ALA A 10 8.69 -11.11 16.31
N GLU A 11 8.42 -12.23 15.64
CA GLU A 11 7.52 -12.29 14.47
C GLU A 11 6.20 -13.00 14.80
N GLU A 12 5.99 -13.44 16.04
CA GLU A 12 4.76 -14.13 16.43
C GLU A 12 3.65 -13.10 16.77
N LEU A 13 2.52 -13.21 16.07
CA LEU A 13 1.34 -12.39 16.38
C LEU A 13 0.80 -12.75 17.78
N PRO A 14 0.28 -11.78 18.55
CA PRO A 14 -0.29 -12.08 19.87
C PRO A 14 -1.43 -13.12 19.77
N LYS A 15 -1.22 -14.29 20.39
CA LYS A 15 -2.14 -15.44 20.33
C LYS A 15 -3.58 -15.10 20.72
N ALA A 16 -3.74 -14.18 21.68
CA ALA A 16 -5.05 -13.69 22.10
C ALA A 16 -5.80 -12.96 20.97
N ILE A 17 -5.09 -12.19 20.14
CA ILE A 17 -5.67 -11.46 19.01
C ILE A 17 -6.04 -12.44 17.89
N VAL A 18 -5.15 -13.37 17.54
CA VAL A 18 -5.44 -14.43 16.55
C VAL A 18 -6.67 -15.23 16.97
N ARG A 19 -6.72 -15.69 18.23
CA ARG A 19 -7.87 -16.43 18.78
C ARG A 19 -9.16 -15.63 18.65
N ARG A 20 -9.12 -14.34 18.99
CA ARG A 20 -10.30 -13.46 18.92
C ARG A 20 -10.82 -13.36 17.48
N VAL A 21 -9.94 -13.12 16.51
CA VAL A 21 -10.33 -13.02 15.09
C VAL A 21 -10.92 -14.32 14.57
N VAL A 22 -10.32 -15.47 14.91
CA VAL A 22 -10.83 -16.78 14.49
C VAL A 22 -12.20 -17.05 15.12
N LYS A 23 -12.37 -16.87 16.45
CA LYS A 23 -13.67 -17.11 17.11
C LYS A 23 -14.77 -16.20 16.56
N ASP A 24 -14.46 -14.91 16.39
CA ASP A 24 -15.38 -13.90 15.87
C ASP A 24 -15.80 -14.17 14.42
N THR A 25 -14.87 -14.66 13.59
CA THR A 25 -15.18 -15.07 12.21
C THR A 25 -16.04 -16.33 12.19
N LEU A 26 -15.70 -17.34 12.99
CA LEU A 26 -16.49 -18.57 13.07
C LEU A 26 -17.91 -18.33 13.59
N SER A 27 -18.11 -17.44 14.57
CA SER A 27 -19.45 -17.07 15.05
C SER A 27 -20.29 -16.34 14.01
N ARG A 28 -19.66 -15.64 13.05
CA ARG A 28 -20.38 -15.04 11.92
C ARG A 28 -20.77 -16.07 10.86
N CYS A 29 -19.94 -17.10 10.68
CA CYS A 29 -20.16 -18.13 9.67
C CYS A 29 -21.13 -19.24 10.11
N SER A 30 -21.14 -19.59 11.41
CA SER A 30 -22.07 -20.57 12.00
C SER A 30 -22.83 -19.89 13.15
N PRO A 31 -24.04 -19.34 12.88
CA PRO A 31 -24.85 -18.68 13.90
C PRO A 31 -25.47 -19.64 14.92
N GLU A 32 -25.49 -20.95 14.62
CA GLU A 32 -26.19 -21.97 15.40
C GLU A 32 -25.35 -22.49 16.59
N ASP A 33 -24.04 -22.26 16.59
CA ASP A 33 -23.13 -22.73 17.63
C ASP A 33 -22.78 -21.61 18.60
N SER A 34 -23.49 -21.57 19.74
CA SER A 34 -23.34 -20.51 20.75
C SER A 34 -21.97 -20.46 21.43
N ASP A 35 -21.13 -21.49 21.30
CA ASP A 35 -19.75 -21.48 21.82
C ASP A 35 -18.79 -22.43 21.08
N ILE A 36 -18.16 -21.94 20.01
CA ILE A 36 -17.14 -22.69 19.27
C ILE A 36 -15.83 -22.75 20.06
N ASN A 37 -15.38 -23.96 20.39
CA ASN A 37 -14.10 -24.20 21.05
C ASN A 37 -12.99 -24.46 20.00
N ILE A 38 -11.91 -23.68 20.06
CA ILE A 38 -10.81 -23.76 19.08
C ILE A 38 -9.66 -24.56 19.67
N HIS A 39 -9.28 -25.66 18.99
CA HIS A 39 -8.16 -26.49 19.38
C HIS A 39 -6.83 -25.73 19.34
N LYS A 40 -5.88 -26.10 20.21
CA LYS A 40 -4.57 -25.41 20.28
C LYS A 40 -3.79 -25.49 18.97
N ASP A 41 -3.82 -26.66 18.32
CA ASP A 41 -3.11 -26.88 17.06
C ASP A 41 -3.74 -26.10 15.91
N ALA A 42 -5.08 -25.98 15.89
CA ALA A 42 -5.77 -25.12 14.93
C ALA A 42 -5.37 -23.65 15.11
N LEU A 43 -5.29 -23.19 16.35
CA LEU A 43 -4.85 -21.82 16.64
C LEU A 43 -3.39 -21.58 16.22
N LEU A 44 -2.51 -22.57 16.43
CA LEU A 44 -1.13 -22.51 15.95
C LEU A 44 -1.08 -22.44 14.42
N ALA A 45 -1.87 -23.27 13.73
CA ALA A 45 -1.97 -23.23 12.28
C ALA A 45 -2.40 -21.85 11.78
N PHE A 46 -3.42 -21.23 12.39
CA PHE A 46 -3.83 -19.85 12.02
C PHE A 46 -2.73 -18.81 12.27
N SER A 47 -1.99 -18.91 13.37
CA SER A 47 -0.85 -18.01 13.64
C SER A 47 0.23 -18.13 12.57
N GLU A 48 0.61 -19.35 12.22
CA GLU A 48 1.63 -19.61 11.19
C GLU A 48 1.13 -19.20 9.80
N SER A 49 -0.13 -19.50 9.45
CA SER A 49 -0.73 -19.07 8.18
C SER A 49 -0.79 -17.55 8.06
N ALA A 50 -1.14 -16.83 9.13
CA ALA A 50 -1.15 -15.37 9.14
C ALA A 50 0.26 -14.79 8.92
N ARG A 51 1.27 -15.38 9.57
CA ARG A 51 2.68 -15.03 9.36
C ARG A 51 3.10 -15.25 7.91
N ILE A 52 2.83 -16.43 7.35
CA ILE A 52 3.16 -16.77 5.97
C ILE A 52 2.44 -15.83 5.00
N PHE A 53 1.16 -15.51 5.26
CA PHE A 53 0.39 -14.57 4.45
C PHE A 53 1.04 -13.17 4.40
N ILE A 54 1.47 -12.64 5.56
CA ILE A 54 2.17 -11.35 5.62
C ILE A 54 3.44 -11.37 4.77
N HIS A 55 4.26 -12.42 4.91
CA HIS A 55 5.49 -12.54 4.12
C HIS A 55 5.20 -12.67 2.62
N TYR A 56 4.22 -13.50 2.26
CA TYR A 56 3.88 -13.74 0.87
C TYR A 56 3.34 -12.48 0.19
N LEU A 57 2.37 -11.80 0.82
CA LEU A 57 1.84 -10.53 0.31
C LEU A 57 2.94 -9.47 0.20
N THR A 58 3.82 -9.37 1.20
CA THR A 58 4.93 -8.40 1.18
C THR A 58 5.93 -8.71 0.07
N ALA A 59 6.27 -9.99 -0.16
CA ALA A 59 7.15 -10.41 -1.24
C ALA A 59 6.56 -10.06 -2.61
N THR A 60 5.31 -10.44 -2.86
CA THR A 60 4.62 -10.15 -4.13
C THR A 60 4.53 -8.65 -4.38
N ALA A 61 4.14 -7.85 -3.38
CA ALA A 61 4.07 -6.40 -3.51
C ALA A 61 5.45 -5.75 -3.74
N ASN A 62 6.50 -6.30 -3.13
CA ASN A 62 7.87 -5.86 -3.37
C ASN A 62 8.33 -6.16 -4.81
N ASP A 63 8.00 -7.32 -5.34
CA ASP A 63 8.35 -7.68 -6.72
C ASP A 63 7.64 -6.78 -7.74
N ILE A 64 6.36 -6.45 -7.52
CA ILE A 64 5.62 -5.46 -8.32
C ILE A 64 6.28 -4.06 -8.24
N CYS A 65 6.71 -3.66 -7.05
CA CYS A 65 7.41 -2.39 -6.84
C CYS A 65 8.72 -2.34 -7.62
N LYS A 66 9.51 -3.42 -7.58
CA LYS A 66 10.79 -3.55 -8.30
C LYS A 66 10.58 -3.60 -9.82
N GLU A 67 9.57 -4.32 -10.30
CA GLU A 67 9.21 -4.36 -11.72
C GLU A 67 8.86 -2.96 -12.23
N SER A 68 8.20 -2.15 -11.38
CA SER A 68 7.92 -0.73 -11.64
C SER A 68 9.13 0.18 -11.49
N LYS A 69 10.35 -0.36 -11.30
CA LYS A 69 11.62 0.37 -11.08
C LYS A 69 11.58 1.31 -9.86
N ARG A 70 10.76 1.02 -8.86
CA ARG A 70 10.67 1.79 -7.61
C ARG A 70 11.39 1.08 -6.47
N GLN A 71 12.00 1.85 -5.59
CA GLN A 71 12.66 1.36 -4.36
C GLN A 71 11.71 1.36 -3.15
N THR A 72 10.60 2.10 -3.24
CA THR A 72 9.64 2.24 -2.15
C THR A 72 8.28 1.75 -2.59
N MET A 73 7.80 0.74 -1.89
CA MET A 73 6.49 0.16 -2.08
C MET A 73 5.40 1.16 -1.69
N ASN A 74 4.32 1.20 -2.44
CA ASN A 74 3.17 2.06 -2.20
C ASN A 74 1.89 1.21 -2.05
N ALA A 75 0.75 1.87 -1.77
CA ALA A 75 -0.52 1.17 -1.60
C ALA A 75 -0.99 0.44 -2.87
N GLY A 76 -0.67 0.97 -4.06
CA GLY A 76 -1.00 0.35 -5.34
C GLY A 76 -0.33 -1.01 -5.54
N ASP A 77 0.92 -1.15 -5.09
CA ASP A 77 1.63 -2.44 -5.12
C ASP A 77 0.93 -3.49 -4.29
N VAL A 78 0.47 -3.11 -3.09
CA VAL A 78 -0.26 -4.02 -2.19
C VAL A 78 -1.62 -4.40 -2.78
N PHE A 79 -2.33 -3.46 -3.42
CA PHE A 79 -3.60 -3.76 -4.07
C PHE A 79 -3.42 -4.72 -5.25
N LYS A 80 -2.42 -4.49 -6.11
CA LYS A 80 -2.12 -5.39 -7.22
C LYS A 80 -1.65 -6.75 -6.70
N ALA A 81 -0.82 -6.77 -5.66
CA ALA A 81 -0.39 -8.02 -5.05
C ALA A 81 -1.58 -8.86 -4.56
N LEU A 82 -2.58 -8.23 -3.91
CA LEU A 82 -3.80 -8.93 -3.48
C LEU A 82 -4.59 -9.54 -4.64
N GLU A 83 -4.60 -8.89 -5.80
CA GLU A 83 -5.20 -9.44 -7.02
C GLU A 83 -4.36 -10.64 -7.53
N ASP A 84 -3.03 -10.51 -7.56
CA ASP A 84 -2.09 -11.53 -8.05
C ASP A 84 -2.06 -12.78 -7.13
N ILE A 85 -2.26 -12.62 -5.82
CA ILE A 85 -2.33 -13.73 -4.85
C ILE A 85 -3.74 -14.28 -4.63
N GLU A 86 -4.68 -13.94 -5.53
CA GLU A 86 -6.06 -14.46 -5.55
C GLU A 86 -6.92 -14.07 -4.33
N PHE A 87 -6.70 -12.88 -3.75
CA PHE A 87 -7.56 -12.28 -2.72
C PHE A 87 -8.17 -10.92 -3.14
N PRO A 88 -8.83 -10.83 -4.33
CA PRO A 88 -9.37 -9.57 -4.82
C PRO A 88 -10.47 -8.97 -3.92
N GLU A 89 -11.16 -9.78 -3.13
CA GLU A 89 -12.20 -9.36 -2.20
C GLU A 89 -11.67 -8.45 -1.08
N PHE A 90 -10.36 -8.49 -0.78
CA PHE A 90 -9.75 -7.63 0.23
C PHE A 90 -9.47 -6.21 -0.28
N VAL A 91 -9.39 -6.00 -1.59
CA VAL A 91 -9.02 -4.71 -2.19
C VAL A 91 -10.02 -3.61 -1.85
N GLY A 92 -11.32 -3.89 -1.97
CA GLY A 92 -12.40 -2.94 -1.69
C GLY A 92 -12.38 -2.44 -0.24
N PRO A 93 -12.50 -3.33 0.76
CA PRO A 93 -12.41 -2.98 2.18
C PRO A 93 -11.10 -2.26 2.56
N LEU A 94 -9.97 -2.66 1.96
CA LEU A 94 -8.68 -2.04 2.26
C LEU A 94 -8.59 -0.60 1.70
N LYS A 95 -9.14 -0.33 0.52
CA LYS A 95 -9.23 1.03 -0.04
C LYS A 95 -10.07 1.96 0.83
N VAL A 96 -11.20 1.47 1.35
CA VAL A 96 -12.03 2.22 2.31
C VAL A 96 -11.19 2.56 3.54
N SER A 97 -10.57 1.56 4.16
CA SER A 97 -9.73 1.73 5.36
C SER A 97 -8.57 2.73 5.14
N LEU A 98 -7.92 2.69 3.98
CA LEU A 98 -6.86 3.63 3.61
C LEU A 98 -7.38 5.07 3.50
N ASN A 99 -8.57 5.27 2.93
CA ASN A 99 -9.18 6.60 2.82
C ASN A 99 -9.57 7.16 4.19
N GLU A 100 -10.10 6.32 5.08
CA GLU A 100 -10.40 6.72 6.46
C GLU A 100 -9.14 7.10 7.24
N PHE A 101 -8.07 6.31 7.09
CA PHE A 101 -6.77 6.63 7.66
C PHE A 101 -6.24 7.98 7.15
N LYS A 102 -6.30 8.23 5.84
CA LYS A 102 -5.90 9.52 5.25
C LYS A 102 -6.74 10.68 5.77
N ARG A 103 -8.06 10.51 5.93
CA ARG A 103 -8.94 11.54 6.50
C ARG A 103 -8.56 11.87 7.94
N LYS A 104 -8.32 10.83 8.76
CA LYS A 104 -7.95 11.00 10.18
C LYS A 104 -6.55 11.59 10.36
N ASN A 105 -5.63 11.30 9.45
CA ASN A 105 -4.23 11.73 9.55
C ASN A 105 -3.92 12.98 8.70
N GLY A 106 -4.80 13.35 7.76
CA GLY A 106 -4.65 14.50 6.87
C GLY A 106 -4.62 15.83 7.61
N GLY A 107 -5.35 15.96 8.73
CA GLY A 107 -5.30 17.13 9.60
C GLY A 107 -3.97 17.38 10.32
N LYS A 108 -2.97 16.48 10.19
CA LYS A 108 -1.60 16.69 10.71
C LYS A 108 -0.60 17.13 9.63
N LYS A 109 -0.97 17.15 8.34
CA LYS A 109 -0.05 17.45 7.22
C LYS A 109 -0.46 18.64 6.34
N GLU A 110 -1.50 19.38 6.67
CA GLU A 110 -1.88 20.61 5.95
C GLU A 110 -1.13 21.83 6.48
N GLY A 111 0.20 21.81 6.34
CA GLY A 111 1.09 22.96 6.57
C GLY A 111 1.95 23.32 5.35
N SER A 112 1.69 22.73 4.19
CA SER A 112 2.41 23.05 2.95
C SER A 112 1.57 22.68 1.73
N SER A 113 0.66 23.57 1.36
CA SER A 113 0.06 23.58 0.02
C SER A 113 1.02 24.32 -0.92
N PRO A 114 1.46 23.73 -2.05
CA PRO A 114 2.10 24.49 -3.11
C PRO A 114 0.98 25.09 -3.97
N ASN A 115 0.56 26.32 -3.67
CA ASN A 115 -0.21 27.12 -4.61
C ASN A 115 0.65 28.27 -5.13
N LYS A 116 1.09 28.16 -6.38
CA LYS A 116 1.25 29.29 -7.30
C LYS A 116 1.26 28.77 -8.73
N GLU A 117 0.04 28.62 -9.24
CA GLU A 117 -0.42 29.00 -10.57
C GLU A 117 0.66 29.20 -11.66
N VAL A 118 0.67 28.27 -12.60
CA VAL A 118 1.11 28.54 -13.98
C VAL A 118 -0.13 28.94 -14.77
N GLN A 119 -0.25 30.22 -15.16
CA GLN A 119 -0.63 30.59 -16.54
C GLN A 119 -0.55 32.10 -16.85
N LYS A 120 0.07 32.36 -18.01
CA LYS A 120 -0.25 33.42 -19.00
C LYS A 120 0.45 34.79 -18.88
N LYS A 121 1.59 34.93 -19.59
CA LYS A 121 1.73 35.79 -20.80
C LYS A 121 3.16 35.73 -21.34
N ARG A 122 3.42 34.84 -22.31
CA ARG A 122 4.55 34.99 -23.25
C ARG A 122 4.18 36.10 -24.24
N LYS A 123 4.73 37.29 -24.04
CA LYS A 123 4.79 38.33 -25.08
C LYS A 123 5.98 38.01 -25.97
N THR A 124 5.68 37.68 -27.21
CA THR A 124 6.56 37.71 -28.37
C THR A 124 7.17 39.11 -28.54
N GLY A 125 8.47 39.17 -28.81
CA GLY A 125 9.19 40.43 -29.01
C GLY A 125 10.69 40.21 -29.16
N GLY A 126 11.10 39.30 -30.05
CA GLY A 126 12.50 39.17 -30.47
C GLY A 126 12.87 40.34 -31.38
N LYS A 127 13.78 41.20 -30.91
CA LYS A 127 14.36 42.31 -31.68
C LYS A 127 15.74 41.87 -32.16
N SER A 128 15.83 41.60 -33.46
CA SER A 128 17.04 41.25 -34.21
C SER A 128 17.94 42.47 -34.45
N THR A 129 19.25 42.27 -34.38
CA THR A 129 20.31 43.20 -34.83
C THR A 129 20.98 42.66 -36.11
N PRO A 130 21.90 43.39 -36.78
CA PRO A 130 21.64 44.23 -37.94
C PRO A 130 22.31 43.70 -39.23
N LYS A 131 21.88 44.12 -40.43
CA LYS A 131 22.71 44.05 -41.64
C LYS A 131 22.39 45.16 -42.65
N LYS A 132 23.44 45.52 -43.37
CA LYS A 132 23.75 46.73 -44.15
C LYS A 132 23.76 46.40 -45.65
N GLY A 133 23.47 47.38 -46.52
CA GLY A 133 23.67 47.37 -47.99
C GLY A 133 22.38 47.73 -48.74
N ASP A 134 22.25 48.94 -49.32
CA ASP A 134 22.56 49.31 -50.74
C ASP A 134 21.46 48.74 -51.68
N THR A 135 20.74 49.49 -52.54
CA THR A 135 21.15 50.41 -53.62
C THR A 135 19.90 51.14 -54.22
N GLY A 136 20.07 52.35 -54.79
CA GLY A 136 19.29 52.96 -55.90
C GLY A 136 17.80 53.29 -55.68
N GLU A 137 17.12 54.20 -56.38
CA GLU A 137 17.43 55.15 -57.46
C GLU A 137 16.10 55.92 -57.72
N LYS A 138 16.09 57.23 -57.51
CA LYS A 138 15.52 58.33 -58.35
C LYS A 138 15.27 59.59 -57.53
#